data_AF-A0A1F4PLA7-F1
#
_entry.id   AF-A0A1F4PLA7-F1
#
_cell.length_a   1.000
_cell.length_b   1.000
_cell.length_c   1.000
_cell.angle_alpha   90.00
_cell.angle_beta   90.00
_cell.angle_gamma   90.00
#
_symmetry.space_group_name_H-M   'P 1'
#
loop_
_entity.id
_entity.type
_entity.pdbx_description
1 polymer ?
#
loop_
_entity_poly.entity_id
_entity_poly.type
_entity_poly.pdbx_seq_one_letter_code
_entity_poly.pdbx_strand_id
1 'polypeptide(L)'
;MNRLNILLALNLQLIALTPIKLDNALVRNMDGNLIDGSAIMMQKQVLVSISNIVYGKKGEGLISYAGNKISLQKLSLEEISVNKILKEKYSLDVKTVFHSDSNLGLDIKKRVVDLQNAFNDAKQQFKDATFPFLDKIQHFKDPIIKIMDECCKKRNRDNSHILKWADAPVGAEEALFHSIITTNNELYTFLYDIMVFINDLSYNCPKANEQFSQYIKEKVGK
;
A
#
# COMPACT_ATOMS: atom_id res chain seq x y z
N MET A 1 -21.62 -0.04 15.71
CA MET A 1 -20.99 0.13 14.39
C MET A 1 -21.68 -0.86 13.45
N ASN A 2 -22.43 -0.38 12.45
CA ASN A 2 -23.45 -1.16 11.76
C ASN A 2 -22.82 -2.20 10.82
N ARG A 3 -23.25 -3.48 10.89
CA ARG A 3 -22.71 -4.59 10.06
C ARG A 3 -22.73 -4.28 8.56
N LEU A 4 -23.66 -3.41 8.15
CA LEU A 4 -23.80 -2.91 6.78
C LEU A 4 -22.56 -2.14 6.28
N ASN A 5 -21.92 -1.33 7.12
CA ASN A 5 -20.73 -0.55 6.73
C ASN A 5 -19.49 -1.44 6.56
N ILE A 6 -19.41 -2.53 7.33
CA ILE A 6 -18.32 -3.51 7.22
C ILE A 6 -18.47 -4.32 5.92
N LEU A 7 -19.70 -4.74 5.59
CA LEU A 7 -20.02 -5.42 4.33
C LEU A 7 -19.77 -4.53 3.10
N LEU A 8 -20.10 -3.24 3.18
CA LEU A 8 -19.79 -2.27 2.11
C LEU A 8 -18.28 -2.05 1.95
N ALA A 9 -17.53 -1.93 3.05
CA ALA A 9 -16.07 -1.80 3.01
C ALA A 9 -15.40 -3.06 2.42
N LEU A 10 -15.89 -4.25 2.75
CA LEU A 10 -15.41 -5.53 2.20
C LEU A 10 -15.76 -5.69 0.71
N ASN A 11 -16.97 -5.29 0.29
CA ASN A 11 -17.35 -5.32 -1.13
C ASN A 11 -16.56 -4.30 -1.97
N LEU A 12 -16.31 -3.09 -1.44
CA LEU A 12 -15.42 -2.11 -2.08
C LEU A 12 -13.99 -2.64 -2.19
N GLN A 13 -13.49 -3.38 -1.20
CA GLN A 13 -12.16 -3.99 -1.21
C GLN A 13 -12.03 -5.14 -2.23
N LEU A 14 -13.07 -5.93 -2.44
CA LEU A 14 -13.14 -7.00 -3.46
C LEU A 14 -13.26 -6.44 -4.89
N ILE A 15 -14.05 -5.37 -5.08
CA ILE A 15 -14.18 -4.68 -6.38
C ILE A 15 -12.85 -4.03 -6.79
N ALA A 16 -12.10 -3.45 -5.85
CA ALA A 16 -10.83 -2.81 -6.19
C ALA A 16 -9.67 -3.77 -6.47
N LEU A 17 -9.77 -5.06 -6.10
CA LEU A 17 -8.84 -6.11 -6.55
C LEU A 17 -9.26 -6.77 -7.87
N THR A 18 -10.46 -6.50 -8.37
CA THR A 18 -10.82 -6.91 -9.73
C THR A 18 -10.03 -6.05 -10.70
N PRO A 19 -9.20 -6.64 -11.58
CA PRO A 19 -8.38 -5.85 -12.49
C PRO A 19 -9.25 -5.04 -13.45
N ILE A 20 -8.81 -3.84 -13.79
CA ILE A 20 -9.43 -3.01 -14.82
C ILE A 20 -8.57 -2.98 -16.09
N LYS A 21 -9.22 -2.80 -17.24
CA LYS A 21 -8.52 -2.61 -18.50
C LYS A 21 -7.97 -1.19 -18.61
N LEU A 22 -6.71 -1.07 -18.97
CA LEU A 22 -6.02 0.18 -19.26
C LEU A 22 -6.00 0.41 -20.78
N ASP A 23 -6.27 1.64 -21.20
CA ASP A 23 -6.34 2.05 -22.60
C ASP A 23 -5.01 2.68 -23.07
N ASN A 24 -4.10 3.00 -22.14
CA ASN A 24 -2.79 3.57 -22.44
C ASN A 24 -2.04 2.74 -23.48
N ALA A 25 -1.66 3.38 -24.59
CA ALA A 25 -0.84 2.74 -25.61
C ALA A 25 0.55 2.35 -25.07
N LEU A 26 1.06 3.03 -24.04
CA LEU A 26 2.34 2.71 -23.41
C LEU A 26 2.35 1.28 -22.83
N VAL A 27 1.24 0.83 -22.22
CA VAL A 27 1.14 -0.52 -21.66
C VAL A 27 1.39 -1.56 -22.75
N ARG A 28 0.74 -1.40 -23.91
CA ARG A 28 0.91 -2.32 -25.05
C ARG A 28 2.32 -2.33 -25.62
N ASN A 29 3.00 -1.18 -25.62
CA ASN A 29 4.36 -1.05 -26.13
C ASN A 29 5.40 -1.64 -25.16
N MET A 30 5.10 -1.58 -23.86
CA MET A 30 5.95 -2.09 -22.79
C MET A 30 5.80 -3.60 -22.56
N ASP A 31 4.61 -4.16 -22.83
CA ASP A 31 4.29 -5.58 -22.61
C ASP A 31 5.20 -6.54 -23.40
N GLY A 32 5.92 -7.39 -22.66
CA GLY A 32 6.87 -8.37 -23.18
C GLY A 32 8.26 -7.81 -23.51
N ASN A 33 8.46 -6.50 -23.31
CA ASN A 33 9.73 -5.80 -23.55
C ASN A 33 10.22 -5.14 -22.25
N LEU A 34 9.69 -3.95 -21.93
CA LEU A 34 10.06 -3.18 -20.74
C LEU A 34 9.45 -3.81 -19.47
N ILE A 35 8.22 -4.28 -19.61
CA ILE A 35 7.56 -5.13 -18.62
C ILE A 35 7.65 -6.54 -19.17
N ASP A 36 8.67 -7.28 -18.75
CA ASP A 36 8.92 -8.66 -19.14
C ASP A 36 8.55 -9.63 -18.00
N GLY A 37 8.80 -10.92 -18.21
CA GLY A 37 8.56 -11.94 -17.18
C GLY A 37 9.32 -11.70 -15.87
N SER A 38 10.50 -11.08 -15.91
CA SER A 38 11.28 -10.74 -14.71
C SER A 38 10.65 -9.59 -13.93
N ALA A 39 10.13 -8.58 -14.63
CA ALA A 39 9.36 -7.49 -14.05
C ALA A 39 8.09 -8.01 -13.38
N ILE A 40 7.37 -8.95 -14.01
CA ILE A 40 6.19 -9.61 -13.41
C ILE A 40 6.58 -10.38 -12.14
N MET A 41 7.72 -11.07 -12.13
CA MET A 41 8.20 -11.76 -10.92
C MET A 41 8.46 -10.76 -9.77
N MET A 42 9.15 -9.66 -10.04
CA MET A 42 9.40 -8.61 -9.05
C MET A 42 8.10 -7.96 -8.54
N GLN A 43 7.17 -7.66 -9.45
CA GLN A 43 5.83 -7.15 -9.10
C GLN A 43 5.09 -8.12 -8.16
N LYS A 44 5.12 -9.43 -8.45
CA LYS A 44 4.50 -10.44 -7.58
C LYS A 44 5.19 -10.55 -6.21
N GLN A 45 6.50 -10.42 -6.14
CA GLN A 45 7.24 -10.40 -4.87
C GLN A 45 6.81 -9.19 -4.01
N VAL A 46 6.78 -7.99 -4.60
CA VAL A 46 6.32 -6.78 -3.93
C VAL A 46 4.85 -6.93 -3.47
N LEU A 47 3.97 -7.47 -4.32
CA LEU A 47 2.57 -7.75 -3.96
C LEU A 47 2.45 -8.67 -2.75
N VAL A 48 3.22 -9.76 -2.70
CA VAL A 48 3.20 -10.69 -1.56
C VAL A 48 3.68 -9.98 -0.29
N SER A 49 4.78 -9.23 -0.37
CA SER A 49 5.32 -8.51 0.79
C SER A 49 4.34 -7.47 1.32
N ILE A 50 3.73 -6.67 0.44
CA ILE A 50 2.73 -5.68 0.84
C ILE A 50 1.48 -6.36 1.39
N SER A 51 0.99 -7.42 0.72
CA SER A 51 -0.18 -8.20 1.18
C SER A 51 0.05 -8.79 2.58
N ASN A 52 1.25 -9.29 2.86
CA ASN A 52 1.62 -9.80 4.18
C ASN A 52 1.49 -8.70 5.24
N ILE A 53 1.96 -7.48 4.98
CA ILE A 53 1.84 -6.34 5.91
C ILE A 53 0.37 -5.93 6.09
N VAL A 54 -0.36 -5.82 4.98
CA VAL A 54 -1.75 -5.33 4.95
C VAL A 54 -2.70 -6.28 5.68
N TYR A 55 -2.66 -7.57 5.34
CA TYR A 55 -3.62 -8.56 5.84
C TYR A 55 -3.09 -9.41 7.00
N GLY A 56 -1.76 -9.44 7.20
CA GLY A 56 -1.10 -10.25 8.21
C GLY A 56 -1.05 -11.73 7.82
N LYS A 57 0.15 -12.30 7.77
CA LYS A 57 0.36 -13.75 7.69
C LYS A 57 1.03 -14.23 8.97
N LYS A 58 0.81 -15.47 9.38
CA LYS A 58 1.41 -16.00 10.62
C LYS A 58 2.94 -15.94 10.51
N GLY A 59 3.57 -15.06 11.31
CA GLY A 59 5.03 -14.86 11.35
C GLY A 59 5.60 -13.77 10.43
N GLU A 60 4.81 -13.23 9.49
CA GLU A 60 5.25 -12.21 8.51
C GLU A 60 4.20 -11.08 8.41
N GLY A 61 4.64 -9.82 8.40
CA GLY A 61 3.74 -8.67 8.22
C GLY A 61 2.81 -8.38 9.41
N LEU A 62 3.09 -8.96 10.58
CA LEU A 62 2.36 -8.66 11.82
C LEU A 62 3.07 -7.55 12.61
N ILE A 63 2.30 -6.56 13.01
CA ILE A 63 2.73 -5.36 13.72
C ILE A 63 2.38 -5.50 15.19
N SER A 64 3.28 -5.03 16.06
CA SER A 64 3.07 -5.06 17.51
C SER A 64 2.12 -3.94 17.95
N TYR A 65 1.01 -4.28 18.60
CA TYR A 65 0.05 -3.30 19.12
C TYR A 65 -0.57 -3.80 20.43
N ALA A 66 -0.46 -3.03 21.50
CA ALA A 66 -1.04 -3.33 22.82
C ALA A 66 -0.74 -4.77 23.31
N GLY A 67 0.51 -5.23 23.13
CA GLY A 67 0.95 -6.59 23.49
C GLY A 67 0.51 -7.72 22.55
N ASN A 68 -0.22 -7.39 21.47
CA ASN A 68 -0.68 -8.34 20.46
C ASN A 68 0.05 -8.14 19.14
N LYS A 69 -0.08 -9.13 18.24
CA LYS A 69 0.40 -9.07 16.86
C LYS A 69 -0.79 -8.98 15.91
N ILE A 70 -0.94 -7.85 15.21
CA ILE A 70 -2.08 -7.58 14.33
C ILE A 70 -1.62 -7.12 12.94
N SER A 71 -2.52 -7.17 11.95
CA SER A 71 -2.25 -6.66 10.60
C SER A 71 -2.43 -5.16 10.51
N LEU A 72 -1.85 -4.52 9.47
CA LEU A 72 -2.05 -3.10 9.23
C LEU A 72 -3.52 -2.74 8.97
N GLN A 73 -4.29 -3.63 8.32
CA GLN A 73 -5.73 -3.43 8.15
C GLN A 73 -6.45 -3.31 9.50
N LYS A 74 -6.14 -4.19 10.47
CA LYS A 74 -6.73 -4.12 11.82
C LYS A 74 -6.26 -2.87 12.56
N LEU A 75 -4.99 -2.49 12.39
CA LEU A 75 -4.41 -1.29 12.98
C LEU A 75 -5.07 -0.01 12.45
N SER A 76 -5.36 0.07 11.15
CA SER A 76 -6.12 1.17 10.53
C SER A 76 -7.53 1.28 11.10
N LEU A 77 -8.23 0.15 11.30
CA LEU A 77 -9.57 0.15 11.93
C LEU A 77 -9.52 0.62 13.39
N GLU A 78 -8.48 0.23 14.13
CA GLU A 78 -8.25 0.69 15.49
C GLU A 78 -7.92 2.18 15.55
N GLU A 79 -7.13 2.69 14.62
CA GLU A 79 -6.86 4.13 14.47
C GLU A 79 -8.15 4.92 14.20
N ILE A 80 -9.03 4.44 13.32
CA ILE A 80 -10.34 5.06 13.07
C ILE A 80 -11.17 5.12 14.36
N SER A 81 -11.15 4.04 15.16
CA SER A 81 -11.82 3.97 16.45
C SER A 81 -11.27 4.99 17.46
N VAL A 82 -9.94 5.09 17.58
CA VAL A 82 -9.28 6.08 18.44
C VAL A 82 -9.54 7.51 17.96
N ASN A 83 -9.46 7.75 16.65
CA ASN A 83 -9.70 9.06 16.05
C ASN A 83 -11.11 9.56 16.33
N LYS A 84 -12.10 8.67 16.31
CA LYS A 84 -13.47 9.01 16.69
C LYS A 84 -13.55 9.51 18.13
N ILE A 85 -12.90 8.82 19.07
CA ILE A 85 -12.86 9.22 20.49
C ILE A 85 -12.15 10.57 20.66
N LEU A 86 -11.03 10.78 19.97
CA LEU A 86 -10.28 12.05 19.99
C LEU A 86 -11.15 13.21 19.51
N LYS A 87 -11.89 13.02 18.41
CA LYS A 87 -12.79 14.05 17.87
C LYS A 87 -13.93 14.35 18.82
N GLU A 88 -14.60 13.32 19.35
CA GLU A 88 -15.80 13.47 20.18
C GLU A 88 -15.50 14.03 21.57
N LYS A 89 -14.39 13.64 22.19
CA LYS A 89 -14.08 13.99 23.59
C LYS A 89 -13.07 15.12 23.75
N TYR A 90 -12.19 15.29 22.78
CA TYR A 90 -11.05 16.21 22.90
C TYR A 90 -11.00 17.26 21.78
N SER A 91 -11.87 17.17 20.76
CA SER A 91 -11.81 17.99 19.54
C SER A 91 -10.45 17.92 18.84
N LEU A 92 -9.79 16.77 18.93
CA LEU A 92 -8.48 16.47 18.32
C LEU A 92 -8.62 15.35 17.29
N ASP A 93 -7.59 15.14 16.48
CA ASP A 93 -7.44 13.95 15.64
C ASP A 93 -6.11 13.24 15.90
N VAL A 94 -6.02 11.99 15.44
CA VAL A 94 -4.82 11.16 15.60
C VAL A 94 -3.58 11.84 15.02
N LYS A 95 -3.72 12.47 13.86
CA LYS A 95 -2.60 13.13 13.17
C LYS A 95 -2.03 14.26 14.02
N THR A 96 -2.88 15.04 14.66
CA THR A 96 -2.49 16.13 15.57
C THR A 96 -1.80 15.57 16.81
N VAL A 97 -2.37 14.52 17.40
CA VAL A 97 -1.85 13.96 18.66
C VAL A 97 -0.54 13.20 18.46
N PHE A 98 -0.31 12.59 17.28
CA PHE A 98 0.98 11.99 16.94
C PHE A 98 2.14 12.99 16.98
N HIS A 99 1.87 14.29 16.82
CA HIS A 99 2.89 15.34 16.70
C HIS A 99 2.84 16.38 17.82
N SER A 100 1.99 16.20 18.84
CA SER A 100 1.83 17.16 19.93
C SER A 100 1.59 16.48 21.27
N ASP A 101 2.13 17.04 22.35
CA ASP A 101 1.78 16.60 23.70
C ASP A 101 0.39 17.15 24.05
N SER A 102 -0.62 16.32 23.82
CA SER A 102 -2.01 16.62 24.13
C SER A 102 -2.37 16.15 25.53
N ASN A 103 -3.12 16.95 26.28
CA ASN A 103 -3.64 16.55 27.58
C ASN A 103 -4.78 15.53 27.41
N LEU A 104 -4.42 14.26 27.48
CA LEU A 104 -5.29 13.12 27.22
C LEU A 104 -5.42 12.24 28.47
N GLY A 105 -6.60 11.66 28.67
CA GLY A 105 -6.76 10.62 29.69
C GLY A 105 -5.78 9.46 29.47
N LEU A 106 -5.28 8.87 30.56
CA LEU A 106 -4.21 7.86 30.53
C LEU A 106 -4.46 6.73 29.52
N ASP A 107 -5.69 6.18 29.48
CA ASP A 107 -6.04 5.09 28.59
C ASP A 107 -5.92 5.48 27.11
N ILE A 108 -6.36 6.68 26.74
CA ILE A 108 -6.32 7.13 25.35
C ILE A 108 -4.90 7.56 24.96
N LYS A 109 -4.16 8.17 25.90
CA LYS A 109 -2.73 8.47 25.71
C LYS A 109 -1.95 7.20 25.40
N LYS A 110 -2.16 6.13 26.18
CA LYS A 110 -1.54 4.82 25.95
C LYS A 110 -1.88 4.26 24.56
N ARG A 111 -3.17 4.26 24.18
CA ARG A 111 -3.59 3.76 22.85
C ARG A 111 -2.96 4.56 21.71
N VAL A 112 -2.85 5.88 21.84
CA VAL A 112 -2.19 6.72 20.82
C VAL A 112 -0.70 6.41 20.72
N VAL A 113 0.00 6.25 21.84
CA VAL A 113 1.42 5.84 21.86
C VAL A 113 1.60 4.47 21.22
N ASP A 114 0.74 3.50 21.55
CA ASP A 114 0.77 2.16 20.96
C ASP A 114 0.52 2.22 19.44
N LEU A 115 -0.43 3.06 18.98
CA LEU A 115 -0.69 3.29 17.55
C LEU A 115 0.51 3.92 16.84
N GLN A 116 1.20 4.87 17.47
CA GLN A 116 2.36 5.53 16.88
C GLN A 116 3.57 4.58 16.78
N ASN A 117 3.79 3.76 17.79
CA ASN A 117 4.82 2.72 17.76
C ASN A 117 4.54 1.68 16.66
N ALA A 118 3.28 1.23 16.59
CA ALA A 118 2.83 0.30 15.55
C ALA A 118 2.96 0.90 14.14
N PHE A 119 2.69 2.19 13.99
CA PHE A 119 2.87 2.92 12.73
C PHE A 119 4.34 2.90 12.27
N ASN A 120 5.28 3.17 13.18
CA ASN A 120 6.70 3.16 12.87
C ASN A 120 7.19 1.76 12.46
N ASP A 121 6.74 0.72 13.17
CA ASP A 121 7.00 -0.69 12.82
C ASP A 121 6.47 -1.02 11.42
N ALA A 122 5.22 -0.66 11.12
CA ALA A 122 4.61 -0.89 9.82
C ALA A 122 5.34 -0.18 8.66
N LYS A 123 5.77 1.08 8.86
CA LYS A 123 6.56 1.82 7.87
C LYS A 123 7.90 1.16 7.61
N GLN A 124 8.58 0.71 8.67
CA GLN A 124 9.87 0.03 8.54
C GLN A 124 9.72 -1.27 7.75
N GLN A 125 8.71 -2.08 8.05
CA GLN A 125 8.42 -3.31 7.29
C GLN A 125 8.17 -3.03 5.79
N PHE A 126 7.42 -1.97 5.47
CA PHE A 126 7.21 -1.59 4.06
C PHE A 126 8.51 -1.16 3.37
N LYS A 127 9.33 -0.35 4.05
CA LYS A 127 10.64 0.09 3.55
C LYS A 127 11.53 -1.11 3.23
N ASP A 128 11.68 -2.02 4.18
CA ASP A 128 12.52 -3.21 4.03
C ASP A 128 12.03 -4.10 2.89
N ALA A 129 10.71 -4.18 2.71
CA ALA A 129 10.09 -4.97 1.66
C ALA A 129 10.16 -4.36 0.25
N THR A 130 10.26 -3.03 0.12
CA THR A 130 9.96 -2.35 -1.16
C THR A 130 11.12 -1.51 -1.67
N PHE A 131 11.88 -0.86 -0.80
CA PHE A 131 12.91 0.08 -1.21
C PHE A 131 14.08 -0.56 -1.95
N PRO A 132 14.51 -1.81 -1.64
CA PRO A 132 15.51 -2.51 -2.46
C PRO A 132 15.13 -2.71 -3.94
N PHE A 133 13.86 -2.52 -4.28
CA PHE A 133 13.36 -2.64 -5.65
C PHE A 133 13.27 -1.29 -6.38
N LEU A 134 13.32 -0.16 -5.66
CA LEU A 134 13.17 1.18 -6.27
C LEU A 134 14.26 1.48 -7.28
N ASP A 135 15.51 1.16 -6.96
CA ASP A 135 16.65 1.37 -7.86
C ASP A 135 16.50 0.63 -9.18
N LYS A 136 15.85 -0.54 -9.16
CA LYS A 136 15.65 -1.38 -10.35
C LYS A 136 14.58 -0.84 -11.29
N ILE A 137 13.71 0.06 -10.82
CA ILE A 137 12.57 0.58 -11.59
C ILE A 137 12.74 2.05 -11.98
N GLN A 138 13.85 2.70 -11.62
CA GLN A 138 14.09 4.12 -11.90
C GLN A 138 14.01 4.47 -13.39
N HIS A 139 14.52 3.60 -14.27
CA HIS A 139 14.54 3.84 -15.71
C HIS A 139 13.15 3.78 -16.37
N PHE A 140 12.13 3.30 -15.66
CA PHE A 140 10.78 3.09 -16.19
C PHE A 140 9.76 4.03 -15.56
N LYS A 141 10.22 5.02 -14.79
CA LYS A 141 9.39 5.87 -13.96
C LYS A 141 8.39 6.70 -14.76
N ASP A 142 8.83 7.43 -15.80
CA ASP A 142 7.95 8.31 -16.56
C ASP A 142 6.81 7.58 -17.29
N PRO A 143 7.06 6.45 -17.99
CA PRO A 143 5.96 5.65 -18.56
C PRO A 143 5.03 5.10 -17.47
N ILE A 144 5.57 4.62 -16.36
CA ILE A 144 4.78 4.04 -15.27
C ILE A 144 3.89 5.09 -14.59
N ILE A 145 4.37 6.33 -14.38
CA ILE A 145 3.55 7.42 -13.82
C ILE A 145 2.32 7.69 -14.70
N LYS A 146 2.48 7.74 -16.03
CA LYS A 146 1.35 7.96 -16.95
C LYS A 146 0.31 6.85 -16.90
N ILE A 147 0.76 5.61 -16.73
CA ILE A 147 -0.12 4.45 -16.60
C ILE A 147 -0.81 4.46 -15.24
N MET A 148 -0.07 4.84 -14.18
CA MET A 148 -0.60 4.99 -12.83
C MET A 148 -1.65 6.10 -12.74
N ASP A 149 -1.46 7.22 -13.44
CA ASP A 149 -2.42 8.32 -13.51
C ASP A 149 -3.74 7.87 -14.15
N GLU A 150 -3.69 7.14 -15.26
CA GLU A 150 -4.89 6.54 -15.84
C GLU A 150 -5.59 5.56 -14.88
N CYS A 151 -4.81 4.70 -14.21
CA CYS A 151 -5.35 3.75 -13.23
C CYS A 151 -6.06 4.47 -12.09
N CYS A 152 -5.45 5.52 -11.52
CA CYS A 152 -6.05 6.33 -10.46
C CYS A 152 -7.36 6.97 -10.91
N LYS A 153 -7.39 7.56 -12.11
CA LYS A 153 -8.60 8.17 -12.71
C LYS A 153 -9.72 7.16 -12.89
N LYS A 154 -9.43 6.01 -13.49
CA LYS A 154 -10.44 4.95 -13.70
C LYS A 154 -11.00 4.37 -12.40
N ARG A 155 -10.23 4.44 -11.31
CA ARG A 155 -10.65 3.98 -9.98
C ARG A 155 -11.21 5.08 -9.08
N ASN A 156 -11.32 6.32 -9.58
CA ASN A 156 -11.71 7.50 -8.79
C ASN A 156 -10.80 7.70 -7.56
N ARG A 157 -9.49 7.53 -7.74
CA ARG A 157 -8.45 7.69 -6.70
C ARG A 157 -7.42 8.75 -7.08
N ASP A 158 -7.85 9.84 -7.70
CA ASP A 158 -6.97 10.92 -8.18
C ASP A 158 -6.11 11.55 -7.08
N ASN A 159 -6.58 11.50 -5.83
CA ASN A 159 -5.87 12.02 -4.66
C ASN A 159 -4.94 10.98 -3.99
N SER A 160 -4.67 9.84 -4.64
CA SER A 160 -3.82 8.82 -4.06
C SER A 160 -2.39 9.32 -3.91
N HIS A 161 -1.80 9.03 -2.74
CA HIS A 161 -0.41 9.34 -2.46
C HIS A 161 0.58 8.58 -3.37
N ILE A 162 0.14 7.50 -4.04
CA ILE A 162 1.01 6.72 -4.94
C ILE A 162 1.51 7.55 -6.11
N LEU A 163 0.70 8.45 -6.67
CA LEU A 163 1.12 9.32 -7.79
C LEU A 163 2.17 10.32 -7.34
N LYS A 164 1.90 11.01 -6.22
CA LYS A 164 2.84 11.98 -5.65
C LYS A 164 4.17 11.31 -5.27
N TRP A 165 4.11 10.08 -4.76
CA TRP A 165 5.30 9.30 -4.41
C TRP A 165 6.05 8.81 -5.66
N ALA A 166 5.32 8.32 -6.67
CA ALA A 166 5.90 7.89 -7.94
C ALA A 166 6.53 9.05 -8.73
N ASP A 167 6.05 10.28 -8.56
CA ASP A 167 6.59 11.49 -9.20
C ASP A 167 7.72 12.16 -8.39
N ALA A 168 8.10 11.60 -7.24
CA ALA A 168 9.21 12.13 -6.46
C ALA A 168 10.51 12.18 -7.30
N PRO A 169 11.41 13.14 -7.11
CA PRO A 169 12.76 13.04 -7.66
C PRO A 169 13.46 11.75 -7.22
N VAL A 170 14.36 11.22 -8.06
CA VAL A 170 15.15 10.04 -7.70
C VAL A 170 15.95 10.31 -6.42
N GLY A 171 15.82 9.39 -5.45
CA GLY A 171 16.43 9.49 -4.12
C GLY A 171 15.59 10.27 -3.11
N ALA A 172 14.49 10.91 -3.53
CA ALA A 172 13.59 11.63 -2.64
C ALA A 172 12.35 10.81 -2.24
N GLU A 173 12.16 9.61 -2.80
CA GLU A 173 11.01 8.74 -2.55
C GLU A 173 10.84 8.42 -1.05
N GLU A 174 11.95 8.13 -0.35
CA GLU A 174 11.95 7.83 1.08
C GLU A 174 11.49 9.05 1.90
N ALA A 175 12.16 10.18 1.71
CA ALA A 175 11.84 11.41 2.43
C ALA A 175 10.39 11.84 2.18
N LEU A 176 9.93 11.72 0.93
CA LEU A 176 8.56 12.05 0.57
C LEU A 176 7.57 11.09 1.21
N PHE A 177 7.81 9.77 1.15
CA PHE A 177 7.02 8.76 1.86
C PHE A 177 6.89 9.09 3.35
N HIS A 178 7.99 9.50 3.99
CA HIS A 178 7.96 9.89 5.40
C HIS A 178 7.09 11.11 5.67
N SER A 179 7.09 12.09 4.77
CA SER A 179 6.35 13.35 4.93
C SER A 179 4.86 13.25 4.62
N ILE A 180 4.46 12.44 3.63
CA ILE A 180 3.06 12.40 3.17
C ILE A 180 2.24 11.31 3.86
N ILE A 181 2.88 10.24 4.34
CA ILE A 181 2.25 9.15 5.08
C ILE A 181 2.56 9.32 6.56
N THR A 182 1.58 9.79 7.33
CA THR A 182 1.74 10.23 8.72
C THR A 182 0.88 9.47 9.73
N THR A 183 -0.02 8.60 9.27
CA THR A 183 -0.94 7.81 10.09
C THR A 183 -1.06 6.37 9.56
N ASN A 184 -1.52 5.44 10.41
CA ASN A 184 -1.72 4.04 10.02
C ASN A 184 -2.75 3.91 8.90
N ASN A 185 -3.81 4.72 8.92
CA ASN A 185 -4.84 4.71 7.89
C ASN A 185 -4.32 5.25 6.54
N GLU A 186 -3.49 6.29 6.55
CA GLU A 186 -2.80 6.77 5.34
C GLU A 186 -1.86 5.69 4.78
N LEU A 187 -1.11 5.00 5.64
CA LEU A 187 -0.23 3.90 5.22
C LEU A 187 -1.01 2.73 4.63
N TYR A 188 -2.09 2.30 5.30
CA TYR A 188 -2.97 1.24 4.80
C TYR A 188 -3.52 1.59 3.41
N THR A 189 -4.00 2.82 3.24
CA THR A 189 -4.55 3.30 1.96
C THR A 189 -3.48 3.31 0.88
N PHE A 190 -2.29 3.82 1.19
CA PHE A 190 -1.16 3.86 0.26
C PHE A 190 -0.72 2.46 -0.19
N LEU A 191 -0.57 1.51 0.73
CA LEU A 191 -0.20 0.13 0.41
C LEU A 191 -1.26 -0.60 -0.41
N TYR A 192 -2.54 -0.36 -0.08
CA TYR A 192 -3.65 -0.89 -0.84
C TYR A 192 -3.63 -0.37 -2.28
N ASP A 193 -3.38 0.92 -2.47
CA ASP A 193 -3.34 1.56 -3.79
C ASP A 193 -2.17 1.03 -4.64
N ILE A 194 -1.01 0.76 -4.03
CA ILE A 194 0.10 0.07 -4.71
C ILE A 194 -0.33 -1.32 -5.17
N MET A 195 -0.95 -2.12 -4.30
CA MET A 195 -1.38 -3.47 -4.67
C MET A 195 -2.36 -3.47 -5.83
N VAL A 196 -3.33 -2.56 -5.79
CA VAL A 196 -4.33 -2.38 -6.84
C VAL A 196 -3.66 -2.01 -8.16
N PHE A 197 -2.76 -1.03 -8.13
CA PHE A 197 -2.03 -0.59 -9.32
C PHE A 197 -1.20 -1.73 -9.93
N ILE A 198 -0.42 -2.46 -9.13
CA ILE A 198 0.42 -3.56 -9.65
C ILE A 198 -0.46 -4.66 -10.25
N ASN A 199 -1.59 -4.98 -9.61
CA ASN A 199 -2.53 -5.98 -10.12
C ASN A 199 -3.12 -5.57 -11.48
N ASP A 200 -3.51 -4.30 -11.64
CA ASP A 200 -3.98 -3.77 -12.92
C ASP A 200 -2.88 -3.79 -13.98
N LEU A 201 -1.68 -3.34 -13.63
CA LEU A 201 -0.56 -3.31 -14.56
C LEU A 201 -0.23 -4.72 -15.07
N SER A 202 -0.12 -5.68 -14.14
CA SER A 202 0.09 -7.09 -14.45
C SER A 202 -1.02 -7.63 -15.36
N TYR A 203 -2.29 -7.37 -15.06
CA TYR A 203 -3.41 -7.85 -15.88
C TYR A 203 -3.36 -7.34 -17.32
N ASN A 204 -2.89 -6.12 -17.53
CA ASN A 204 -2.80 -5.52 -18.87
C ASN A 204 -1.50 -5.86 -19.64
N CYS A 205 -0.62 -6.69 -19.09
CA CYS A 205 0.62 -7.15 -19.74
C CYS A 205 0.61 -8.67 -20.04
N PRO A 206 -0.23 -9.15 -20.97
CA PRO A 206 -0.37 -10.59 -21.21
C PRO A 206 0.92 -11.27 -21.69
N LYS A 207 1.74 -10.63 -22.54
CA LYS A 207 3.00 -11.23 -23.02
C LYS A 207 4.01 -11.40 -21.88
N ALA A 208 4.12 -10.40 -21.01
CA ALA A 208 4.97 -10.46 -19.83
C ALA A 208 4.56 -11.59 -18.89
N ASN A 209 3.25 -11.80 -18.69
CA ASN A 209 2.74 -12.91 -17.87
C ASN A 209 3.02 -14.29 -18.51
N GLU A 210 2.99 -14.37 -19.84
CA GLU A 210 3.36 -15.59 -20.55
C GLU A 210 4.84 -15.90 -20.37
N GLN A 211 5.73 -14.92 -20.55
CA GLN A 211 7.17 -15.04 -20.29
C GLN A 211 7.46 -15.47 -18.84
N PHE A 212 6.78 -14.85 -17.86
CA PHE A 212 6.89 -15.26 -16.45
C PHE A 212 6.46 -16.72 -16.25
N SER A 213 5.36 -17.12 -16.87
CA SER A 213 4.85 -18.49 -16.77
C SER A 213 5.82 -19.52 -17.37
N GLN A 214 6.49 -19.18 -18.47
CA GLN A 214 7.56 -19.99 -19.06
C GLN A 214 8.77 -20.09 -18.11
N TYR A 215 9.23 -18.97 -17.56
CA TYR A 215 10.33 -18.92 -16.60
C TYR A 215 10.12 -19.82 -15.37
N ILE A 216 8.91 -19.80 -14.80
CA ILE A 216 8.57 -20.65 -13.65
C ILE A 216 8.53 -22.13 -14.04
N LYS A 217 7.95 -22.48 -15.20
CA LYS A 217 7.92 -23.87 -15.69
C LYS A 217 9.33 -24.43 -15.87
N GLU A 218 10.27 -23.64 -16.40
CA GLU A 218 11.65 -24.06 -16.59
C GLU A 218 12.43 -24.24 -15.28
N LYS A 219 12.08 -23.47 -14.23
CA LYS A 219 12.73 -23.55 -12.92
C LYS A 219 12.14 -24.61 -11.98
N VAL A 220 10.84 -24.92 -12.11
CA VAL A 220 10.13 -25.90 -11.26
C VAL A 220 10.04 -27.28 -11.93
N GLY A 221 10.16 -27.35 -13.26
CA GLY A 221 10.23 -28.60 -14.02
C GLY A 221 11.61 -29.24 -14.09
N LYS A 222 12.60 -28.69 -13.38
CA LYS A 222 13.91 -29.30 -13.08
C LYS A 222 13.97 -29.62 -11.60
#